data_AF-A0A9X1QDJ2-F1
#
_entry.id   AF-A0A9X1QDJ2-F1
#
_cell.length_a   1.000
_cell.length_b   1.000
_cell.length_c   1.000
_cell.angle_alpha   90.00
_cell.angle_beta   90.00
_cell.angle_gamma   90.00
#
_symmetry.space_group_name_H-M   'P 1'
#
loop_
_entity.id
_entity.type
_entity.pdbx_description
1 polymer ?
#
loop_
_entity_poly.entity_id
_entity_poly.type
_entity_poly.pdbx_seq_one_letter_code
_entity_poly.pdbx_strand_id
1 'polypeptide(L)'
;MIRSSTAFTPMLAWQRPWDLKQAAHRTLPYLSARKTFLKGKLAATLQWQNVDLGLLGSNRQRITTFGKDFFTTTNYIQETDIFLLNLSYNLNQTSKKGKLPASEFGEKEF
;
A
#
# COMPACT_ATOMS: atom_id res chain seq x y z
N MET A 1 -24.50 -10.42 35.41
CA MET A 1 -24.92 -10.65 34.01
C MET A 1 -24.11 -9.69 33.15
N ILE A 2 -23.09 -10.21 32.46
CA ILE A 2 -22.15 -9.43 31.65
C ILE A 2 -22.69 -9.40 30.22
N ARG A 3 -22.80 -8.22 29.60
CA ARG A 3 -22.90 -8.09 28.14
C ARG A 3 -21.90 -7.05 27.66
N SER A 4 -20.78 -7.54 27.17
CA SER A 4 -19.90 -6.85 26.23
C SER A 4 -20.63 -6.73 24.88
N SER A 5 -20.58 -5.54 24.28
CA SER A 5 -20.92 -5.36 22.87
C SER A 5 -19.97 -4.34 22.26
N THR A 6 -18.85 -4.86 21.78
CA THR A 6 -17.98 -4.21 20.81
C THR A 6 -18.77 -4.06 19.50
N ALA A 7 -18.97 -2.85 19.02
CA ALA A 7 -19.35 -2.61 17.64
C ALA A 7 -18.68 -1.32 17.17
N PHE A 8 -17.51 -1.48 16.55
CA PHE A 8 -16.84 -0.45 15.78
C PHE A 8 -17.12 -0.73 14.30
N THR A 9 -17.90 0.14 13.67
CA THR A 9 -18.07 0.15 12.22
C THR A 9 -17.87 1.60 11.74
N PRO A 10 -16.74 1.96 11.12
CA PRO A 10 -16.65 3.22 10.42
C PRO A 10 -16.81 2.95 8.91
N MET A 11 -17.94 3.32 8.34
CA MET A 11 -18.02 3.54 6.89
C MET A 11 -18.93 4.73 6.59
N LEU A 12 -18.32 5.71 5.92
CA LEU A 12 -18.88 6.79 5.10
C LEU A 12 -20.36 7.16 5.31
N ALA A 13 -20.60 8.29 5.98
CA ALA A 13 -21.49 9.39 5.56
C ALA A 13 -21.71 10.36 6.74
N TRP A 14 -21.83 11.65 6.44
CA TRP A 14 -22.14 12.77 7.35
C TRP A 14 -21.01 13.39 8.19
N GLN A 15 -20.32 14.37 7.59
CA GLN A 15 -19.60 15.41 8.34
C GLN A 15 -20.63 16.32 9.04
N ARG A 16 -20.85 16.17 10.36
CA ARG A 16 -21.71 17.06 11.17
C ARG A 16 -20.89 18.20 11.80
N PRO A 17 -21.49 19.39 12.03
CA PRO A 17 -20.77 20.63 12.34
C PRO A 17 -20.44 20.70 13.83
N TRP A 18 -19.35 20.07 14.23
CA TRP A 18 -18.69 20.35 15.51
C TRP A 18 -17.24 20.67 15.18
N ASP A 19 -16.65 21.61 15.92
CA ASP A 19 -15.26 22.07 15.73
C ASP A 19 -14.28 20.93 16.03
N LEU A 20 -14.05 20.08 15.04
CA LEU A 20 -13.02 19.05 15.06
C LEU A 20 -11.67 19.75 14.96
N LYS A 21 -11.04 20.03 16.11
CA LYS A 21 -9.64 20.42 16.14
C LYS A 21 -8.77 19.20 15.87
N GLN A 22 -8.59 18.89 14.58
CA GLN A 22 -7.63 17.89 14.13
C GLN A 22 -6.22 18.50 14.15
N ALA A 23 -5.50 18.33 15.25
CA ALA A 23 -4.05 18.53 15.26
C ALA A 23 -3.39 17.31 14.59
N ALA A 24 -3.48 17.23 13.27
CA ALA A 24 -3.03 16.07 12.51
C ALA A 24 -2.02 16.48 11.43
N HIS A 25 -0.80 16.81 11.85
CA HIS A 25 0.34 16.75 10.95
C HIS A 25 0.72 15.27 10.78
N ARG A 26 0.10 14.61 9.80
CA ARG A 26 0.36 13.21 9.50
C ARG A 26 1.31 13.10 8.31
N THR A 27 2.57 12.83 8.59
CA THR A 27 3.57 12.55 7.56
C THR A 27 3.74 11.04 7.44
N LEU A 28 3.57 10.51 6.22
CA LEU A 28 3.65 9.09 5.88
C LEU A 28 4.87 8.84 4.97
N PRO A 29 6.09 8.87 5.52
CA PRO A 29 7.28 8.63 4.73
C PRO A 29 7.34 7.17 4.24
N TYR A 30 7.78 7.01 2.99
CA TYR A 30 7.91 5.72 2.31
C TYR A 30 9.23 5.65 1.55
N LEU A 31 9.94 4.53 1.68
CA LEU A 31 11.16 4.23 0.93
C LEU A 31 10.98 2.92 0.15
N SER A 32 11.45 2.89 -1.09
CA SER A 32 11.52 1.64 -1.86
C SER A 32 12.81 1.53 -2.63
N ALA A 33 13.37 0.32 -2.65
CA ALA A 33 14.54 -0.04 -3.42
C ALA A 33 14.24 -1.31 -4.20
N ARG A 34 14.52 -1.28 -5.52
CA ARG A 34 14.33 -2.44 -6.40
C ARG A 34 15.63 -2.78 -7.09
N LYS A 35 15.98 -4.06 -7.11
CA LYS A 35 17.10 -4.60 -7.88
C LYS A 35 16.61 -5.71 -8.80
N THR A 36 17.06 -5.66 -10.05
CA THR A 36 16.78 -6.68 -11.06
C THR A 36 18.04 -7.51 -11.32
N PHE A 37 17.83 -8.78 -11.63
CA PHE A 37 18.85 -9.78 -11.89
C PHE A 37 18.46 -10.61 -13.13
N LEU A 38 19.36 -11.46 -13.60
CA LEU A 38 19.10 -12.43 -14.69
C LEU A 38 18.53 -11.77 -15.96
N LYS A 39 19.11 -10.64 -16.40
CA LYS A 39 18.61 -9.82 -17.53
C LYS A 39 17.14 -9.40 -17.37
N GLY A 40 16.76 -9.03 -16.15
CA GLY A 40 15.40 -8.59 -15.81
C GLY A 40 14.42 -9.72 -15.49
N LYS A 41 14.85 -10.99 -15.53
CA LYS A 41 13.97 -12.13 -15.20
C LYS A 41 13.67 -12.25 -13.71
N LEU A 42 14.56 -11.81 -12.84
CA LEU A 42 14.33 -11.83 -11.39
C LEU A 42 14.37 -10.40 -10.87
N ALA A 43 13.46 -10.04 -9.97
CA ALA A 43 13.53 -8.78 -9.25
C ALA A 43 13.27 -8.98 -7.76
N ALA A 44 14.05 -8.30 -6.95
CA ALA A 44 13.82 -8.14 -5.52
C ALA A 44 13.47 -6.68 -5.25
N THR A 45 12.41 -6.45 -4.49
CA THR A 45 11.99 -5.10 -4.06
C THR A 45 11.89 -5.09 -2.55
N LEU A 46 12.61 -4.19 -1.91
CA LEU A 46 12.48 -3.87 -0.50
C LEU A 46 11.69 -2.57 -0.37
N GLN A 47 10.67 -2.58 0.47
CA GLN A 47 9.83 -1.43 0.76
C GLN A 47 9.84 -1.20 2.26
N TRP A 48 10.02 0.04 2.68
CA TRP A 48 9.90 0.47 4.06
C TRP A 48 8.79 1.51 4.13
N GLN A 49 7.70 1.14 4.77
CA GLN A 49 6.52 1.97 4.94
C GLN A 49 6.47 2.53 6.36
N ASN A 50 5.76 3.65 6.50
CA ASN A 50 5.44 4.23 7.80
C ASN A 50 6.68 4.52 8.65
N VAL A 51 7.72 5.07 8.03
CA VAL A 51 9.01 5.34 8.69
C VAL A 51 8.79 6.31 9.87
N ASP A 52 9.08 5.86 11.09
CA ASP A 52 9.03 6.72 12.29
C ASP A 52 10.43 6.91 12.87
N LEU A 53 11.29 5.89 12.75
CA LEU A 53 12.66 5.88 13.30
C LEU A 53 12.72 6.18 14.81
N GLY A 54 11.57 6.14 15.51
CA GLY A 54 11.41 6.61 16.89
C GLY A 54 11.59 8.13 17.09
N LEU A 55 11.79 8.91 16.02
CA LEU A 55 12.13 10.33 16.07
C LEU A 55 11.04 11.23 15.50
N LEU A 56 10.24 10.73 14.56
CA LEU A 56 9.36 11.57 13.74
C LEU A 56 7.96 11.74 14.35
N GLY A 57 7.62 10.96 15.37
CA GLY A 57 6.26 10.94 15.92
C GLY A 57 5.20 10.62 14.86
N SER A 58 5.62 10.00 13.76
CA SER A 58 4.83 9.82 12.56
C SER A 58 3.68 8.83 12.83
N ASN A 59 2.63 8.91 12.00
CA ASN A 59 1.52 7.95 12.03
C ASN A 59 0.68 7.86 13.31
N ARG A 60 0.78 8.88 14.17
CA ARG A 60 -0.12 9.11 15.29
C ARG A 60 -1.10 10.21 14.93
N GLN A 61 -2.38 9.99 15.20
CA GLN A 61 -3.42 10.99 14.98
C GLN A 61 -4.32 11.05 16.22
N ARG A 62 -4.53 12.26 16.74
CA ARG A 62 -5.49 12.52 17.80
C ARG A 62 -6.67 13.29 17.24
N ILE A 63 -7.87 12.77 17.46
CA ILE A 63 -9.11 13.46 17.17
C ILE A 63 -9.72 13.84 18.50
N THR A 64 -9.80 15.14 18.75
CA THR A 64 -10.49 15.69 19.90
C THR A 64 -11.78 16.33 19.42
N THR A 65 -12.89 15.86 19.96
CA THR A 65 -14.23 16.40 19.69
C THR A 65 -14.75 16.97 21.00
N PHE A 66 -15.22 18.22 20.96
CA PHE A 66 -15.79 18.89 22.12
C PHE A 66 -17.13 19.54 21.76
N GLY A 67 -18.03 19.62 22.73
CA GLY A 67 -19.33 20.26 22.65
C GLY A 67 -19.78 20.72 24.03
N LYS A 68 -21.00 21.28 24.13
CA LYS A 68 -21.51 21.90 25.37
C LYS A 68 -21.46 20.97 26.59
N ASP A 69 -21.77 19.69 26.39
CA ASP A 69 -21.91 18.70 27.47
C ASP A 69 -21.03 17.45 27.27
N PHE A 70 -20.09 17.48 26.32
CA PHE A 70 -19.21 16.33 26.08
C PHE A 70 -17.83 16.73 25.60
N PHE A 71 -16.85 15.94 26.02
CA PHE A 71 -15.46 16.02 25.57
C PHE A 71 -14.96 14.60 25.34
N THR A 72 -14.55 14.30 24.12
CA THR A 72 -13.96 13.00 23.77
C THR A 72 -12.65 13.20 23.05
N THR A 73 -11.67 12.37 23.40
CA THR A 73 -10.39 12.30 22.73
C THR A 73 -10.12 10.87 22.34
N THR A 74 -9.95 10.63 21.05
CA THR A 74 -9.58 9.33 20.51
C THR A 74 -8.19 9.42 19.90
N ASN A 75 -7.31 8.50 20.31
CA ASN A 75 -5.96 8.39 19.78
C ASN A 75 -5.90 7.20 18.83
N TYR A 76 -5.46 7.45 17.59
CA TYR A 76 -5.19 6.44 16.60
C TYR A 76 -3.67 6.32 16.44
N ILE A 77 -3.14 5.13 16.69
CA ILE A 77 -1.74 4.77 16.48
C ILE A 77 -1.74 3.72 15.37
N GLN A 78 -0.95 3.95 14.33
CA GLN A 78 -0.74 2.97 13.27
C GLN A 78 0.64 2.32 13.41
N GLU A 79 0.75 1.11 12.87
CA GLU A 79 2.02 0.37 12.81
C GLU A 79 3.05 1.18 12.04
N THR A 80 4.22 1.36 12.66
CA THR A 80 5.37 2.05 12.07
C THR A 80 6.41 1.04 11.61
N ASP A 81 7.27 1.46 10.70
CA ASP A 81 8.44 0.72 10.26
C ASP A 81 8.13 -0.67 9.67
N ILE A 82 7.15 -0.71 8.76
CA ILE A 82 6.76 -1.95 8.07
C ILE A 82 7.76 -2.22 6.93
N PHE A 83 8.43 -3.37 7.00
CA PHE A 83 9.34 -3.84 5.96
C PHE A 83 8.66 -4.90 5.07
N LEU A 84 8.60 -4.64 3.77
CA LEU A 84 8.05 -5.55 2.77
C LEU A 84 9.15 -5.98 1.80
N LEU A 85 9.41 -7.29 1.75
CA LEU A 85 10.30 -7.89 0.76
C LEU A 85 9.46 -8.62 -0.30
N ASN A 86 9.58 -8.17 -1.54
CA ASN A 86 8.91 -8.78 -2.69
C ASN A 86 9.95 -9.41 -3.61
N LEU A 87 9.74 -10.67 -3.98
CA LEU A 87 10.52 -11.40 -4.97
C LEU A 87 9.61 -11.77 -6.14
N SER A 88 10.02 -11.40 -7.35
CA SER A 88 9.27 -11.72 -8.57
C SER A 88 10.19 -12.36 -9.61
N TYR A 89 9.77 -13.49 -10.18
CA TYR A 89 10.46 -14.15 -11.27
C TYR A 89 9.58 -14.21 -12.53
N ASN A 90 10.14 -13.82 -13.67
CA ASN A 90 9.49 -13.81 -14.96
C ASN A 90 9.92 -15.05 -15.76
N LEU A 91 8.96 -15.94 -15.98
CA LEU A 91 9.07 -17.13 -16.81
C LEU A 91 8.71 -16.78 -18.27
N ASN A 92 9.55 -16.00 -18.96
CA ASN A 92 9.35 -15.82 -20.40
C ASN A 92 9.42 -17.21 -21.07
N GLN A 93 8.33 -17.60 -21.72
CA GLN A 93 8.32 -18.74 -22.62
C GLN A 93 9.37 -18.46 -23.68
N THR A 94 10.37 -19.35 -23.81
CA THR A 94 11.44 -19.24 -24.81
C THR A 94 10.86 -18.72 -26.11
N SER A 95 11.48 -17.66 -26.64
CA SER A 95 11.24 -17.10 -27.97
C SER A 95 11.52 -18.18 -29.01
N LYS A 96 10.69 -19.22 -29.08
CA LYS A 96 10.57 -20.04 -30.27
C LYS A 96 9.96 -19.07 -31.26
N LYS A 97 10.83 -18.41 -32.04
CA LYS A 97 10.51 -18.11 -33.43
C LYS A 97 9.95 -19.44 -33.94
N GLY A 98 8.62 -19.58 -33.95
CA GLY A 98 7.99 -20.69 -34.61
C GLY A 98 8.59 -20.63 -36.00
N LYS A 99 9.34 -21.67 -36.38
CA LYS A 99 9.72 -21.85 -37.77
C LYS A 99 8.38 -22.00 -38.48
N LEU A 100 7.82 -20.89 -38.93
CA LEU A 100 6.67 -20.91 -39.81
C LEU A 100 7.13 -21.74 -41.02
N PRO A 101 6.40 -22.77 -41.43
CA PRO A 101 6.74 -23.49 -42.64
C PRO A 101 6.80 -22.46 -43.77
N ALA A 102 7.94 -22.41 -44.47
CA ALA A 102 8.05 -21.57 -45.66
C ALA A 102 7.00 -22.07 -46.67
N SER A 103 6.14 -21.18 -47.12
CA SER A 103 5.12 -21.50 -48.12
C SER A 103 5.80 -21.84 -49.43
N GLU A 104 5.76 -23.11 -49.84
CA GLU A 104 6.24 -23.57 -51.16
C GLU A 104 5.30 -23.20 -52.31
N PHE A 105 4.17 -22.53 -52.03
CA PHE A 105 3.12 -22.23 -53.00
C PHE A 105 3.31 -20.92 -53.78
N GLY A 106 4.41 -20.17 -53.56
CA GLY A 106 4.58 -18.81 -54.12
C GLY A 106 5.69 -18.61 -55.16
N GLU A 107 6.55 -19.60 -55.42
CA GLU A 107 7.72 -19.41 -56.32
C GLU A 107 7.53 -19.96 -57.74
N LYS A 108 6.35 -20.49 -58.05
CA LYS A 108 5.98 -20.86 -59.43
C LYS A 108 4.64 -20.23 -59.75
N GLU A 109 4.61 -19.49 -60.85
CA GLU A 109 3.44 -18.86 -61.49
C GLU A 109 3.21 -17.37 -61.16
N PHE A 110 4.17 -16.51 -61.53
CA PHE A 110 3.91 -15.30 -62.33
C PHE A 110 5.11 -15.00 -63.23
#